data_AF-A0A970TQY4-F1
#
_entry.id   AF-A0A970TQY4-F1
#
_cell.length_a   1.000
_cell.length_b   1.000
_cell.length_c   1.000
_cell.angle_alpha   90.00
_cell.angle_beta   90.00
_cell.angle_gamma   90.00
#
_symmetry.space_group_name_H-M   'P 1'
#
loop_
_entity.id
_entity.type
_entity.pdbx_description
1 polymer ?
#
loop_
_entity_poly.entity_id
_entity_poly.type
_entity_poly.pdbx_seq_one_letter_code
_entity_poly.pdbx_strand_id
1 'polypeptide(L)' 'MDKNQGTNVEGVFAAGDCTGGLMQVATAVGQGAVAGQMAKAYVNRKGS' A
#
# COMPACT_ATOMS: atom_id res chain seq x y z
N MET A 1 -7.16 4.57 3.96
CA MET A 1 -6.46 3.95 2.83
C MET A 1 -7.40 3.94 1.64
N ASP A 2 -6.92 4.25 0.45
CA ASP A 2 -7.68 4.03 -0.78
C ASP A 2 -7.48 2.59 -1.31
N LYS A 3 -7.99 2.29 -2.52
CA LYS A 3 -7.84 0.97 -3.17
C LYS A 3 -6.39 0.64 -3.59
N ASN A 4 -5.50 1.61 -3.50
CA ASN A 4 -4.07 1.52 -3.85
C ASN A 4 -3.19 1.51 -2.60
N GLN A 5 -3.77 1.33 -1.42
CA GLN A 5 -3.08 1.25 -0.13
C GLN A 5 -2.39 2.56 0.26
N GLY A 6 -2.75 3.68 -0.39
CA GLY A 6 -2.26 5.01 -0.08
C GLY A 6 -2.92 5.57 1.18
N THR A 7 -2.12 6.21 2.02
CA THR A 7 -2.62 6.95 3.19
C THR A 7 -3.04 8.39 2.81
N ASN A 8 -3.44 9.19 3.79
CA ASN A 8 -3.62 10.63 3.61
C ASN A 8 -2.29 11.41 3.52
N VAL A 9 -1.17 10.78 3.84
CA VAL A 9 0.18 11.34 3.67
C VAL A 9 0.74 10.88 2.33
N GLU A 10 1.14 11.86 1.50
CA GLU A 10 1.68 11.60 0.16
C GLU A 10 2.93 10.71 0.22
N GLY A 11 2.96 9.66 -0.61
CA GLY A 11 4.07 8.71 -0.66
C GLY A 11 4.13 7.71 0.50
N VAL A 12 3.19 7.76 1.44
CA VAL A 12 3.08 6.78 2.53
C VAL A 12 1.97 5.79 2.21
N PHE A 13 2.30 4.51 2.34
CA PHE A 13 1.41 3.37 2.07
C PHE A 13 1.34 2.46 3.29
N ALA A 14 0.22 1.75 3.46
CA ALA A 14 0.06 0.77 4.52
C ALA A 14 -0.65 -0.48 4.01
N ALA A 15 -0.31 -1.65 4.57
CA ALA A 15 -0.90 -2.94 4.21
C ALA A 15 -0.89 -3.90 5.40
N GLY A 16 -1.74 -4.93 5.37
CA GLY A 16 -1.87 -5.93 6.43
C GLY A 16 -2.72 -5.45 7.59
N ASP A 17 -2.57 -6.11 8.74
CA ASP A 17 -3.47 -5.95 9.89
C ASP A 17 -3.50 -4.52 10.44
N CYS A 18 -2.42 -3.74 10.26
CA CYS A 18 -2.39 -2.32 10.65
C CYS A 18 -3.33 -1.42 9.84
N THR A 19 -3.89 -1.92 8.73
CA THR A 19 -4.87 -1.20 7.90
C THR A 19 -6.32 -1.51 8.25
N GLY A 20 -6.56 -2.44 9.18
CA GLY A 20 -7.88 -2.98 9.47
C GLY A 20 -8.39 -3.92 8.36
N GLY A 21 -9.69 -4.23 8.39
CA GLY A 21 -10.30 -5.18 7.46
C GLY A 21 -10.16 -6.63 7.92
N LEU A 22 -10.04 -7.56 6.97
CA LEU A 22 -9.97 -8.99 7.27
C LEU A 22 -8.54 -9.40 7.65
N MET A 23 -8.34 -9.76 8.91
CA MET A 23 -7.05 -10.18 9.47
C MET A 23 -6.71 -11.61 9.03
N GLN A 24 -6.18 -11.73 7.81
CA GLN A 24 -5.78 -13.00 7.20
C GLN A 24 -4.45 -12.82 6.47
N VAL A 25 -3.57 -13.81 6.58
CA VAL A 25 -2.23 -13.78 5.95
C VAL A 25 -2.33 -13.53 4.45
N ALA A 26 -3.24 -14.24 3.75
CA ALA A 26 -3.41 -14.09 2.31
C ALA A 26 -3.85 -12.66 1.93
N THR A 27 -4.74 -12.06 2.71
CA THR A 27 -5.19 -10.67 2.50
C THR A 27 -4.05 -9.68 2.74
N ALA A 28 -3.29 -9.86 3.82
CA ALA A 28 -2.13 -9.01 4.13
C ALA A 28 -1.06 -9.07 3.03
N VAL A 29 -0.77 -10.25 2.49
CA VAL A 29 0.16 -10.44 1.37
C VAL A 29 -0.33 -9.71 0.12
N GLY A 30 -1.61 -9.88 -0.24
CA GLY A 30 -2.20 -9.21 -1.41
C GLY A 30 -2.16 -7.67 -1.28
N GLN A 31 -2.52 -7.15 -0.11
CA GLN A 31 -2.42 -5.72 0.18
C GLN A 31 -0.97 -5.22 0.11
N GLY A 32 -0.01 -6.00 0.63
CA GLY A 32 1.42 -5.67 0.58
C GLY A 32 1.95 -5.60 -0.86
N ALA A 33 1.51 -6.50 -1.73
CA ALA A 33 1.85 -6.46 -3.14
C ALA A 33 1.35 -5.18 -3.82
N VAL A 34 0.11 -4.77 -3.54
CA VAL A 34 -0.45 -3.51 -4.06
C VAL A 34 0.33 -2.30 -3.54
N ALA A 35 0.53 -2.21 -2.22
CA ALA A 35 1.28 -1.11 -1.59
C ALA A 35 2.70 -0.98 -2.16
N GLY A 36 3.40 -2.09 -2.35
CA GLY A 36 4.76 -2.10 -2.93
C GLY A 36 4.81 -1.62 -4.38
N GLN A 37 3.85 -2.04 -5.22
CA GLN A 37 3.77 -1.56 -6.62
C GLN A 37 3.49 -0.05 -6.69
N MET A 38 2.62 0.44 -5.81
CA MET A 38 2.26 1.87 -5.76
C MET A 38 3.40 2.72 -5.21
N ALA A 39 4.12 2.24 -4.19
CA ALA A 39 5.33 2.88 -3.69
C ALA A 39 6.42 2.97 -4.77
N LYS A 40 6.64 1.89 -5.53
CA LYS A 40 7.55 1.90 -6.69
C LYS A 40 7.14 2.95 -7.73
N ALA A 41 5.85 2.97 -8.10
CA ALA A 41 5.34 3.93 -9.07
C ALA A 41 5.50 5.39 -8.60
N TYR A 42 5.29 5.64 -7.30
CA TYR A 42 5.49 6.95 -6.69
C TYR A 42 6.95 7.42 -6.78
N VAL A 43 7.90 6.58 -6.39
CA VAL A 43 9.34 6.91 -6.46
C VAL A 43 9.77 7.17 -7.91
N ASN A 44 9.34 6.34 -8.86
CA ASN A 44 9.66 6.54 -10.28
C ASN A 44 9.16 7.90 -10.81
N ARG A 45 7.97 8.34 -10.41
CA ARG A 45 7.42 9.65 -10.81
C ARG A 45 8.18 10.83 -10.21
N LYS A 46 8.73 10.71 -8.98
CA LYS A 46 9.49 11.80 -8.34
C LYS A 46 10.94 11.89 -8.79
N GLY A 47 11.51 10.81 -9.34
CA GLY A 47 12.85 10.78 -9.91
C GLY A 47 12.93 11.13 -11.40
N SER A 48 11.81 11.46 -12.03
CA SER A 48 11.69 11.93 -13.42
C SER A 48 11.54 13.45 -13.44
#